data_AF-A0A6M0F705-F1
#
_entry.id   AF-A0A6M0F705-F1
#
_cell.length_a   1.000
_cell.length_b   1.000
_cell.length_c   1.000
_cell.angle_alpha   90.00
_cell.angle_beta   90.00
_cell.angle_gamma   90.00
#
_symmetry.space_group_name_H-M   'P 1'
#
loop_
_entity.id
_entity.type
_entity.pdbx_description
1 polymer ?
#
loop_
_entity_poly.entity_id
_entity_poly.type
_entity_poly.pdbx_seq_one_letter_code
_entity_poly.pdbx_strand_id
1 'polypeptide(L)'
;MIATFNPITYNNLLTEVTPKVIETEEEYEKMLEVVEALIFKKNRSLEEMALYKLLVLLVETYESDHYPMAKPSPDEILRHIMEASRTQRQDLVGLLGSSEIVEGVINGKQPISQTQAHILGDLFQLSPNLFL
;
A
#
# COMPACT_ATOMS: atom_id res chain seq x y z
N MET A 1 30.24 -13.20 -15.67
CA MET A 1 30.36 -11.79 -16.14
C MET A 1 29.37 -10.97 -15.36
N ILE A 2 29.81 -9.89 -14.71
CA ILE A 2 28.90 -8.93 -14.08
C ILE A 2 28.31 -8.09 -15.21
N ALA A 3 26.99 -8.08 -15.38
CA ALA A 3 26.35 -7.23 -16.36
C ALA A 3 26.63 -5.76 -15.98
N THR A 4 27.19 -4.99 -16.91
CA THR A 4 27.46 -3.56 -16.74
C THR A 4 26.34 -2.75 -17.38
N PHE A 5 25.96 -1.64 -16.75
CA PHE A 5 24.93 -0.75 -17.27
C PHE A 5 25.34 -0.16 -18.62
N ASN A 6 24.43 -0.17 -19.58
CA ASN A 6 24.62 0.32 -20.94
C ASN A 6 23.78 1.60 -21.18
N PRO A 7 24.42 2.78 -21.27
CA PRO A 7 23.73 4.04 -21.50
C PRO A 7 22.98 4.12 -22.84
N ILE A 8 23.47 3.44 -23.88
CA ILE A 8 22.81 3.45 -25.21
C ILE A 8 21.50 2.68 -25.13
N THR A 9 21.51 1.51 -24.51
CA THR A 9 20.28 0.72 -24.28
C THR A 9 19.29 1.53 -23.46
N TYR A 10 19.72 2.20 -22.40
CA TYR A 10 18.84 3.03 -21.58
C TYR A 10 18.26 4.22 -22.35
N ASN A 11 19.06 4.91 -23.16
CA ASN A 11 18.56 6.01 -24.01
C ASN A 11 17.51 5.55 -25.02
N ASN A 12 17.68 4.34 -25.59
CA ASN A 12 16.67 3.78 -26.49
C ASN A 12 15.34 3.53 -25.75
N LEU A 13 15.41 2.95 -24.55
CA LEU A 13 14.23 2.75 -23.70
C LEU A 13 13.54 4.07 -23.33
N LEU A 14 14.32 5.11 -23.01
CA LEU A 14 13.79 6.45 -22.73
C LEU A 14 13.13 7.08 -23.96
N THR A 15 13.64 6.82 -25.16
CA THR A 15 13.06 7.35 -26.41
C THR A 15 11.77 6.61 -26.78
N GLU A 16 11.66 5.33 -26.43
CA GLU A 16 10.45 4.54 -26.66
C GLU A 16 9.31 4.95 -25.72
N VAL A 17 9.62 5.14 -24.43
CA VAL A 17 8.61 5.47 -23.41
C VAL A 17 8.37 6.97 -23.28
N THR A 18 9.38 7.79 -23.58
CA THR A 18 9.37 9.26 -23.41
C THR A 18 8.83 9.70 -22.05
N PRO A 19 9.43 9.24 -20.93
CA PRO A 19 8.88 9.50 -19.61
C PRO A 19 8.90 10.99 -19.29
N LYS A 20 7.79 11.48 -18.75
CA LYS A 20 7.61 12.85 -18.26
C LYS A 20 6.73 12.83 -17.03
N VAL A 21 6.65 13.96 -16.33
CA VAL A 21 5.65 14.16 -15.28
C VAL A 21 4.26 13.94 -15.88
N ILE A 22 3.46 13.15 -15.20
CA ILE A 22 2.11 12.79 -15.61
C ILE A 22 1.18 13.93 -15.19
N GLU A 23 0.46 14.51 -16.15
CA GLU A 23 -0.44 15.64 -15.91
C GLU A 23 -1.90 15.31 -16.26
N THR A 24 -2.14 14.17 -16.90
CA THR A 24 -3.45 13.74 -17.41
C THR A 24 -3.67 12.25 -17.17
N GLU A 25 -4.93 11.83 -17.15
CA GLU A 25 -5.31 10.43 -16.95
C GLU A 25 -4.83 9.54 -18.10
N GLU A 26 -4.88 10.03 -19.34
CA GLU A 26 -4.40 9.27 -20.51
C GLU A 26 -2.88 9.01 -20.44
N GLU A 27 -2.11 9.95 -19.88
CA GLU A 27 -0.68 9.77 -19.64
C GLU A 27 -0.41 8.79 -18.50
N TYR A 28 -1.25 8.81 -17.47
CA TYR A 28 -1.21 7.86 -16.36
C TYR A 28 -1.45 6.43 -16.85
N GLU A 29 -2.55 6.19 -17.56
CA GLU A 29 -2.90 4.86 -18.10
C GLU A 29 -1.78 4.31 -18.99
N LYS A 30 -1.27 5.13 -19.91
CA LYS A 30 -0.16 4.72 -20.79
C LYS A 30 1.10 4.36 -20.01
N MET A 31 1.43 5.12 -18.98
CA MET A 31 2.63 4.85 -18.17
C MET A 31 2.43 3.61 -17.29
N LEU A 32 1.22 3.42 -16.77
CA LEU A 32 0.84 2.25 -15.99
C LEU A 32 0.96 0.96 -16.81
N GLU A 33 0.49 0.94 -18.06
CA GLU A 33 0.64 -0.21 -18.97
C GLU A 33 2.11 -0.64 -19.14
N VAL A 34 3.02 0.33 -19.27
CA VAL A 34 4.47 0.06 -19.40
C VAL A 34 5.05 -0.47 -18.08
N VAL A 35 4.63 0.10 -16.95
CA VAL A 35 5.02 -0.39 -15.61
C VAL A 35 4.57 -1.83 -15.44
N GLU A 36 3.31 -2.16 -15.74
CA GLU A 36 2.77 -3.52 -15.65
C GLU A 36 3.54 -4.50 -16.54
N ALA A 37 3.81 -4.13 -17.79
CA ALA A 37 4.61 -4.96 -18.70
C ALA A 37 6.01 -5.26 -18.13
N LEU A 38 6.64 -4.29 -17.46
CA LEU A 38 7.93 -4.45 -16.79
C LEU A 38 7.83 -5.28 -15.49
N ILE A 39 6.71 -5.24 -14.78
CA ILE A 39 6.46 -6.08 -13.58
C ILE A 39 6.47 -7.56 -13.95
N PHE A 40 5.75 -7.93 -15.01
CA PHE A 40 5.61 -9.34 -15.42
C PHE A 40 6.82 -9.90 -16.17
N LYS A 41 7.81 -9.06 -16.48
CA LYS A 41 9.04 -9.48 -17.18
C LYS A 41 9.98 -10.24 -16.24
N LYS A 42 10.15 -11.55 -16.50
CA LYS A 42 10.97 -12.47 -15.68
C LYS A 42 12.45 -12.07 -15.54
N ASN A 43 13.07 -11.62 -16.63
CA ASN A 43 14.50 -11.28 -16.66
C ASN A 43 14.66 -9.85 -17.20
N ARG A 44 14.64 -8.87 -16.29
CA ARG A 44 14.89 -7.48 -16.64
C ARG A 44 16.38 -7.19 -16.74
N SER A 45 16.77 -6.39 -17.73
CA SER A 45 18.12 -5.81 -17.79
C SER A 45 18.29 -4.73 -16.70
N LEU A 46 19.53 -4.29 -16.45
CA LEU A 46 19.78 -3.20 -15.51
C LEU A 46 19.10 -1.89 -15.95
N GLU A 47 19.03 -1.66 -17.26
CA GLU A 47 18.41 -0.48 -17.86
C GLU A 47 16.87 -0.54 -17.74
N GLU A 48 16.28 -1.73 -17.93
CA GLU A 48 14.85 -1.94 -17.73
C GLU A 48 14.46 -1.80 -16.26
N MET A 49 15.31 -2.24 -15.33
CA MET A 49 15.12 -2.00 -13.90
C MET A 49 15.22 -0.50 -13.56
N ALA A 50 16.16 0.23 -14.18
CA ALA A 50 16.29 1.67 -13.98
C ALA A 50 15.08 2.44 -14.55
N LEU A 51 14.62 2.08 -15.74
CA LEU A 51 13.40 2.65 -16.33
C LEU A 51 12.19 2.33 -15.46
N TYR A 52 12.00 1.07 -15.06
CA TYR A 52 10.90 0.67 -14.18
C TYR A 52 10.82 1.52 -12.92
N LYS A 53 11.94 1.74 -12.23
CA LYS A 53 11.98 2.58 -11.03
C LYS A 53 11.57 4.02 -11.31
N LEU A 54 12.00 4.59 -12.45
CA LEU A 54 11.60 5.93 -12.86
C LEU A 54 10.09 6.01 -13.10
N LEU A 55 9.53 5.06 -13.84
CA LEU A 55 8.10 5.06 -14.17
C LEU A 55 7.22 4.85 -12.95
N VAL A 56 7.61 3.94 -12.04
CA VAL A 56 6.91 3.75 -10.76
C VAL A 56 6.87 5.05 -9.96
N LEU A 57 7.99 5.77 -9.86
CA LEU A 57 8.03 7.05 -9.14
C LEU A 57 7.06 8.08 -9.75
N LEU A 58 6.97 8.15 -11.09
CA LEU A 58 6.06 9.06 -11.78
C LEU A 58 4.59 8.69 -11.53
N VAL A 59 4.26 7.40 -11.61
CA VAL A 59 2.93 6.85 -11.32
C VAL A 59 2.53 7.12 -9.87
N GLU A 60 3.39 6.78 -8.90
CA GLU A 60 3.13 7.02 -7.47
C GLU A 60 2.91 8.50 -7.16
N THR A 61 3.66 9.39 -7.83
CA THR A 61 3.50 10.83 -7.66
C THR A 61 2.12 11.29 -8.14
N TYR A 62 1.68 10.82 -9.31
CA TYR A 62 0.34 11.14 -9.83
C TYR A 62 -0.77 10.57 -8.96
N GLU A 63 -0.66 9.29 -8.55
CA GLU A 63 -1.63 8.62 -7.68
C GLU A 63 -1.76 9.29 -6.31
N SER A 64 -0.66 9.77 -5.73
CA SER A 64 -0.71 10.50 -4.45
C SER A 64 -1.64 11.73 -4.51
N ASP A 65 -1.66 12.43 -5.64
CA ASP A 65 -2.44 13.65 -5.83
C ASP A 65 -3.88 13.37 -6.33
N HIS A 66 -4.07 12.35 -7.16
CA HIS A 66 -5.34 12.07 -7.87
C HIS A 66 -6.12 10.89 -7.30
N TYR A 67 -5.42 9.92 -6.73
CA TYR A 67 -5.95 8.69 -6.12
C TYR A 67 -5.47 8.53 -4.67
N PRO A 68 -5.69 9.53 -3.80
CA PRO A 68 -5.26 9.42 -2.41
C PRO A 68 -5.89 8.16 -1.81
N MET A 69 -5.04 7.16 -1.50
CA MET A 69 -5.45 5.96 -0.78
C MET A 69 -6.09 6.44 0.52
N ALA A 70 -7.40 6.25 0.65
CA ALA A 70 -8.07 6.51 1.91
C ALA A 70 -7.35 5.66 2.97
N LYS A 71 -6.79 6.31 3.99
CA LYS A 71 -6.22 5.55 5.11
C LYS A 71 -7.36 4.69 5.66
N PRO A 72 -7.20 3.36 5.71
CA PRO A 72 -8.25 2.51 6.23
C PRO A 72 -8.54 2.97 7.66
N SER A 73 -9.83 3.08 7.96
CA SER A 73 -10.28 3.46 9.29
C SER A 73 -9.77 2.45 10.34
N PRO A 74 -9.55 2.86 11.59
CA PRO A 74 -9.09 1.96 12.65
C PRO A 74 -9.94 0.68 12.81
N ASP A 75 -11.25 0.74 12.55
CA ASP A 75 -12.14 -0.41 12.57
C ASP A 75 -11.95 -1.35 11.36
N GLU A 76 -11.67 -0.81 10.17
CA GLU A 76 -11.28 -1.61 9.00
C GLU A 76 -9.97 -2.34 9.23
N ILE A 77 -8.98 -1.65 9.81
CA ILE A 77 -7.69 -2.25 10.18
C ILE A 77 -7.91 -3.37 11.19
N LEU A 78 -8.68 -3.11 12.25
CA LEU A 78 -8.99 -4.12 13.28
C LEU A 78 -9.68 -5.35 12.67
N ARG A 79 -10.70 -5.15 11.82
CA ARG A 79 -11.39 -6.26 11.15
C ARG A 79 -10.45 -7.09 10.29
N HIS A 80 -9.58 -6.44 9.52
CA HIS A 80 -8.62 -7.13 8.66
C HIS A 80 -7.64 -7.97 9.48
N ILE A 81 -7.13 -7.41 10.59
CA ILE A 81 -6.23 -8.12 11.50
C ILE A 81 -6.96 -9.31 12.14
N MET A 82 -8.19 -9.13 12.62
CA MET A 82 -8.98 -10.21 13.22
C MET A 82 -9.23 -11.36 12.23
N GLU A 83 -9.48 -11.05 10.96
CA GLU A 83 -9.64 -12.05 9.90
C GLU A 83 -8.33 -12.82 9.67
N ALA A 84 -7.22 -12.10 9.52
CA ALA A 84 -5.90 -12.68 9.30
C ALA A 84 -5.40 -13.52 10.50
N SER A 85 -5.65 -13.07 11.73
CA SER A 85 -5.26 -13.74 12.97
C SER A 85 -6.26 -14.80 13.44
N ARG A 86 -7.42 -14.91 12.79
CA ARG A 86 -8.57 -15.74 13.21
C ARG A 86 -9.08 -15.42 14.62
N THR A 87 -8.87 -14.19 15.09
CA THR A 87 -9.35 -13.72 16.39
C THR A 87 -10.86 -13.50 16.34
N GLN A 88 -11.59 -14.05 17.30
CA GLN A 88 -13.03 -13.92 17.37
C GLN A 88 -13.43 -12.74 18.26
N ARG A 89 -14.64 -12.22 18.04
CA ARG A 89 -15.16 -11.09 18.83
C ARG A 89 -15.17 -11.39 20.34
N GLN A 90 -15.47 -12.63 20.70
CA GLN A 90 -15.50 -13.09 22.10
C GLN A 90 -14.15 -12.96 22.80
N ASP A 91 -13.05 -13.09 22.07
CA ASP A 91 -11.69 -12.97 22.61
C ASP A 91 -11.37 -11.52 23.00
N LEU A 92 -12.07 -10.55 22.40
CA LEU A 92 -11.89 -9.12 22.65
C LEU A 92 -12.81 -8.58 23.76
N VAL A 93 -13.91 -9.27 24.09
CA VAL A 93 -14.87 -8.80 25.11
C VAL A 93 -14.15 -8.63 26.46
N GLY A 94 -13.37 -9.61 26.90
CA GLY A 94 -12.63 -9.52 28.17
C GLY A 94 -11.48 -8.49 28.18
N LEU A 95 -11.03 -8.04 27.00
CA LEU A 95 -9.89 -7.13 26.87
C LEU A 95 -10.33 -5.67 26.69
N LEU A 96 -11.38 -5.43 25.92
CA LEU A 96 -11.81 -4.08 25.53
C LEU A 96 -13.03 -3.58 26.32
N GLY A 97 -13.75 -4.45 27.04
CA GLY A 97 -14.85 -4.06 27.93
C GLY A 97 -16.09 -4.95 27.84
N SER A 98 -17.23 -4.39 27.40
CA SER A 98 -18.46 -5.16 27.20
C SER A 98 -18.60 -5.64 25.76
N SER A 99 -19.49 -6.62 25.52
CA SER A 99 -19.79 -7.08 24.16
C SER A 99 -20.33 -5.94 23.28
N GLU A 100 -21.09 -4.99 23.84
CA GLU A 100 -21.58 -3.85 23.06
C GLU A 100 -20.45 -2.92 22.62
N ILE A 101 -19.46 -2.69 23.48
CA ILE A 101 -18.29 -1.85 23.15
C ILE A 101 -17.48 -2.50 22.03
N VAL A 102 -17.21 -3.81 22.13
CA VAL A 102 -16.47 -4.55 21.10
C VAL A 102 -17.19 -4.50 19.76
N GLU A 103 -18.51 -4.70 19.76
CA GLU A 103 -19.31 -4.62 18.53
C GLU A 103 -19.35 -3.19 17.97
N GLY A 104 -19.40 -2.18 18.84
CA GLY A 104 -19.34 -0.78 18.46
C GLY A 104 -18.01 -0.43 17.77
N VAL A 105 -16.91 -0.89 18.34
CA VAL A 105 -15.55 -0.68 17.82
C VAL A 105 -15.32 -1.42 16.49
N ILE A 106 -15.69 -2.71 16.40
CA ILE A 106 -15.49 -3.52 15.18
C ILE A 106 -16.30 -3.00 13.99
N ASN A 107 -17.47 -2.43 14.26
CA ASN A 107 -18.35 -1.88 13.21
C ASN A 107 -18.16 -0.37 12.98
N GLY A 108 -17.14 0.26 13.59
CA GLY A 108 -16.88 1.69 13.43
C GLY A 108 -17.94 2.63 14.03
N LYS A 109 -18.87 2.12 14.85
CA LYS A 109 -19.89 2.94 15.54
C LYS A 109 -19.31 3.72 16.72
N GLN A 110 -18.20 3.24 17.28
CA GLN A 110 -17.46 3.88 18.35
C GLN A 110 -15.97 3.94 17.98
N PRO A 111 -15.30 5.08 18.21
CA PRO A 111 -13.86 5.19 17.98
C PRO A 111 -13.10 4.31 18.97
N ILE A 112 -11.95 3.79 18.53
CA ILE A 112 -11.02 3.07 19.40
C ILE A 112 -10.34 4.10 20.32
N SER A 113 -10.48 3.93 21.63
CA SER A 113 -9.76 4.78 22.59
C SER A 113 -8.27 4.45 22.62
N GLN A 114 -7.45 5.39 23.08
CA GLN A 114 -6.00 5.18 23.20
C GLN A 114 -5.64 3.95 24.05
N THR A 115 -6.37 3.72 25.14
CA THR A 115 -6.20 2.52 25.98
C THR A 115 -6.49 1.24 25.20
N GLN A 116 -7.58 1.20 24.43
CA GLN A 116 -7.94 0.06 23.60
C GLN A 116 -6.91 -0.16 22.49
N ALA A 117 -6.42 0.90 21.85
CA ALA A 117 -5.37 0.81 20.83
C ALA A 117 -4.08 0.18 21.39
N HIS A 118 -3.70 0.51 22.63
CA HIS A 118 -2.57 -0.14 23.30
C HIS A 118 -2.82 -1.63 23.56
N ILE A 119 -4.00 -1.99 24.07
CA ILE A 119 -4.38 -3.39 24.32
C ILE A 119 -4.36 -4.21 23.02
N LEU A 120 -4.89 -3.64 21.93
CA LEU A 120 -4.87 -4.27 20.61
C LEU A 120 -3.45 -4.38 20.05
N GLY A 121 -2.62 -3.34 20.24
CA GLY A 121 -1.21 -3.36 19.86
C GLY A 121 -0.44 -4.47 20.56
N ASP A 122 -0.64 -4.64 21.88
CA ASP A 122 -0.01 -5.71 22.65
C ASP A 122 -0.52 -7.09 22.24
N LEU A 123 -1.83 -7.24 21.99
CA LEU A 123 -2.47 -8.49 21.57
C LEU A 123 -1.95 -8.97 20.20
N PHE A 124 -1.86 -8.05 19.24
CA PHE A 124 -1.48 -8.36 17.86
C PHE A 124 0.02 -8.18 17.58
N GLN A 125 0.79 -7.72 18.56
CA GLN A 125 2.20 -7.34 18.41
C GLN A 125 2.42 -6.30 17.31
N LEU A 126 1.53 -5.30 17.27
CA LEU A 126 1.53 -4.22 16.29
C LEU A 126 1.63 -2.85 16.98
N SER A 127 1.96 -1.82 16.21
CA SER A 127 1.96 -0.46 16.74
C SER A 127 0.53 -0.02 17.10
N PRO A 128 0.29 0.51 18.31
CA PRO A 128 -1.01 1.07 18.69
C PRO A 128 -1.52 2.15 17.73
N ASN A 129 -0.61 2.86 17.05
CA ASN A 129 -0.95 3.89 16.07
C ASN A 129 -1.71 3.37 14.85
N LEU A 130 -1.75 2.05 14.61
CA LEU A 130 -2.59 1.46 13.57
C LEU A 130 -4.09 1.49 13.93
N PHE A 131 -4.42 1.69 15.20
CA PHE A 131 -5.79 1.70 15.71
C PHE A 131 -6.25 3.10 16.13
N LEU A 132 -5.54 4.16 15.72
CA LEU A 132 -5.80 5.57 16.09
C LEU A 132 -6.11 6.44 14.87
#